data_AF-A0A9D5Z0I6-F1
#
_entry.id   AF-A0A9D5Z0I6-F1
#
_cell.length_a   1.000
_cell.length_b   1.000
_cell.length_c   1.000
_cell.angle_alpha   90.00
_cell.angle_beta   90.00
_cell.angle_gamma   90.00
#
_symmetry.space_group_name_H-M   'P 1'
#
loop_
_entity.id
_entity.type
_entity.pdbx_description
1 polymer ?
#
loop_
_entity_poly.entity_id
_entity_poly.type
_entity_poly.pdbx_seq_one_letter_code
_entity_poly.pdbx_strand_id
1 'polypeptide(L)'
;MWSLDQLAQTWSRSQGCAVRATSFGLVIDTWEGERSSVELHLDQGSLDRYADSLDVDDLHVVWPGRTREWLASALVWTQLEEALASTPHPQRLELTEGRIVTGRP
;
A
#
# COMPACT_ATOMS: atom_id res chain seq x y z
N MET A 1 11.73 -10.17 -6.07
CA MET A 1 11.64 -8.86 -5.42
C MET A 1 10.98 -7.89 -6.39
N TRP A 2 9.77 -7.48 -6.03
CA TRP A 2 8.94 -6.53 -6.76
C TRP A 2 9.28 -5.07 -6.40
N SER A 3 9.12 -4.13 -7.32
CA SER A 3 9.46 -2.71 -7.10
C SER A 3 8.25 -1.83 -6.74
N LEU A 4 8.49 -0.67 -6.11
CA LEU A 4 7.46 0.36 -5.92
C LEU A 4 6.78 0.79 -7.23
N ASP A 5 7.50 0.83 -8.36
CA ASP A 5 6.90 1.08 -9.67
C ASP A 5 5.91 -0.02 -10.07
N GLN A 6 6.26 -1.29 -9.85
CA GLN A 6 5.37 -2.41 -10.14
C GLN A 6 4.14 -2.39 -9.22
N LEU A 7 4.31 -1.99 -7.96
CA LEU A 7 3.22 -1.81 -7.01
C LEU A 7 2.27 -0.70 -7.47
N ALA A 8 2.80 0.48 -7.79
CA ALA A 8 2.04 1.63 -8.29
C ALA A 8 1.27 1.26 -9.58
N GLN A 9 1.91 0.57 -10.52
CA GLN A 9 1.26 0.09 -11.74
C GLN A 9 0.16 -0.92 -11.45
N THR A 10 0.39 -1.83 -10.49
CA THR A 10 -0.59 -2.87 -10.13
C THR A 10 -1.84 -2.23 -9.52
N TRP A 11 -1.67 -1.29 -8.59
CA TRP A 11 -2.78 -0.59 -7.94
C TRP A 11 -3.53 0.34 -8.89
N SER A 12 -2.82 1.00 -9.81
CA SER A 12 -3.43 1.84 -10.84
C SER A 12 -4.25 1.08 -11.88
N ARG A 13 -4.22 -0.26 -11.88
CA ARG A 13 -5.14 -1.08 -12.71
C ARG A 13 -6.54 -1.13 -12.11
N SER A 14 -6.71 -0.78 -10.84
CA SER A 14 -8.03 -0.66 -10.22
C SER A 14 -8.76 0.56 -10.78
N GLN A 15 -10.05 0.42 -11.08
CA GLN A 15 -10.84 1.52 -11.62
C GLN A 15 -10.94 2.66 -10.61
N GLY A 16 -10.65 3.88 -11.05
CA GLY A 16 -10.71 5.06 -10.18
C GLY A 16 -9.49 5.26 -9.27
N CYS A 17 -8.45 4.43 -9.39
CA CYS A 17 -7.20 4.62 -8.66
C CYS A 17 -6.08 5.09 -9.60
N ALA A 18 -5.33 6.10 -9.17
CA ALA A 18 -4.10 6.53 -9.84
C ALA A 18 -2.99 6.65 -8.81
N VAL A 19 -1.98 5.79 -8.93
CA VAL A 19 -0.83 5.71 -8.02
C VAL A 19 0.45 5.81 -8.82
N ARG A 20 1.39 6.60 -8.31
CA ARG A 20 2.74 6.73 -8.90
C ARG A 20 3.81 6.52 -7.84
N ALA A 21 4.90 5.88 -8.25
CA ALA A 21 6.09 5.80 -7.42
C ALA A 21 6.88 7.13 -7.48
N THR A 22 7.56 7.43 -6.38
CA THR A 22 8.42 8.61 -6.20
C THR A 22 9.67 8.19 -5.44
N SER A 23 10.62 9.11 -5.26
CA SER A 23 11.80 8.88 -4.43
C SER A 23 11.50 8.65 -2.94
N PHE A 24 10.29 8.99 -2.48
CA PHE A 24 9.90 8.92 -1.07
C PHE A 24 8.84 7.84 -0.77
N GLY A 25 8.38 7.13 -1.81
CA GLY A 25 7.33 6.12 -1.69
C GLY A 25 6.30 6.25 -2.80
N LEU A 26 5.02 6.14 -2.46
CA LEU A 26 3.90 6.19 -3.40
C LEU A 26 3.10 7.48 -3.20
N VAL A 27 2.57 8.02 -4.29
CA VAL A 27 1.57 9.09 -4.24
C VAL A 27 0.29 8.57 -4.89
N ILE A 28 -0.82 8.74 -4.17
CA ILE A 28 -2.17 8.40 -4.60
C ILE A 28 -2.81 9.69 -5.11
N ASP A 29 -2.72 9.94 -6.41
CA ASP A 29 -3.28 11.15 -7.02
C ASP A 29 -4.82 11.08 -7.05
N THR A 30 -5.36 9.88 -7.30
CA THR A 30 -6.80 9.60 -7.36
C THR A 30 -7.15 8.34 -6.57
N TRP A 31 -8.23 8.40 -5.79
CA TRP A 31 -8.79 7.28 -5.04
C TRP A 31 -10.30 7.20 -5.29
N GLU A 32 -10.80 6.04 -5.70
CA GLU A 32 -12.23 5.83 -6.03
C GLU A 32 -12.84 6.88 -6.99
N GLY A 33 -12.01 7.44 -7.88
CA GLY A 33 -12.40 8.48 -8.84
C GLY A 33 -12.34 9.91 -8.30
N GLU A 34 -12.06 10.10 -7.01
CA GLU A 34 -11.87 11.40 -6.38
C GLU A 34 -10.39 11.78 -6.28
N ARG A 35 -10.08 13.08 -6.41
CA ARG A 35 -8.72 13.57 -6.22
C ARG A 35 -8.38 13.53 -4.73
N SER A 36 -7.33 12.79 -4.38
CA SER A 36 -6.97 12.55 -2.97
C SER A 36 -5.56 13.01 -2.61
N SER A 37 -4.64 13.10 -3.59
CA SER A 37 -3.23 13.53 -3.42
C SER A 37 -2.62 13.16 -2.06
N VAL A 38 -2.63 11.87 -1.75
CA VAL A 38 -2.12 11.32 -0.48
C VAL A 38 -0.72 10.77 -0.71
N GLU A 39 0.24 11.17 0.13
CA GLU A 39 1.58 10.60 0.13
C GLU A 39 1.64 9.38 1.04
N LEU A 40 1.88 8.19 0.48
CA LEU A 40 2.22 6.99 1.25
C LEU A 40 3.74 6.83 1.28
N HIS A 41 4.32 7.18 2.42
CA HIS A 41 5.76 7.04 2.68
C HIS A 41 6.06 5.57 2.92
N LEU A 42 6.59 4.94 1.88
CA LEU A 42 6.86 3.51 1.80
C LEU A 42 8.08 3.32 0.90
N ASP A 43 9.26 3.19 1.50
CA ASP A 43 10.46 2.83 0.75
C ASP A 43 10.50 1.31 0.48
N GLN A 44 11.31 0.92 -0.51
CA GLN A 44 11.45 -0.47 -0.91
C GLN A 44 11.90 -1.39 0.24
N GLY A 45 12.85 -0.95 1.07
CA GLY A 45 13.36 -1.75 2.18
C GLY A 45 12.34 -1.92 3.31
N SER A 46 11.47 -0.94 3.52
CA SER A 46 10.34 -1.06 4.44
C SER A 46 9.28 -2.02 3.92
N LEU A 47 8.99 -2.00 2.61
CA LEU A 47 8.09 -2.96 1.98
C LEU A 47 8.64 -4.40 2.02
N ASP A 48 9.93 -4.58 1.75
CA ASP A 48 10.58 -5.89 1.79
C ASP A 48 10.57 -6.46 3.22
N ARG A 49 10.93 -5.65 4.22
CA ARG A 49 10.85 -6.05 5.64
C ARG A 49 9.42 -6.40 6.06
N TYR A 50 8.43 -5.67 5.57
CA TYR A 50 7.04 -5.98 5.82
C TYR A 50 6.65 -7.33 5.22
N ALA A 51 6.96 -7.56 3.94
CA ALA A 51 6.66 -8.82 3.26
C ALA A 51 7.33 -10.02 3.96
N ASP A 52 8.57 -9.87 4.41
CA ASP A 52 9.31 -10.92 5.13
C ASP A 52 8.77 -11.19 6.55
N SER A 53 8.08 -10.22 7.15
CA SER A 53 7.44 -10.39 8.46
C SER A 53 6.11 -11.15 8.42
N LEU A 54 5.54 -11.35 7.22
CA LEU A 54 4.25 -12.01 7.06
C LEU A 54 4.34 -13.52 7.29
N ASP A 55 3.45 -14.04 8.13
CA ASP A 55 3.18 -15.47 8.19
C ASP A 55 2.37 -15.90 6.96
N VAL A 56 3.06 -16.43 5.96
CA VAL A 56 2.46 -16.80 4.68
C VAL A 56 1.52 -18.00 4.80
N ASP A 57 1.71 -18.89 5.79
CA ASP A 57 0.90 -20.08 5.94
C ASP A 57 -0.52 -19.71 6.36
N ASP A 58 -0.65 -18.77 7.32
CA ASP A 58 -1.93 -18.21 7.73
C ASP A 58 -2.62 -17.46 6.58
N LEU A 59 -1.86 -16.65 5.83
CA LEU A 59 -2.41 -15.87 4.71
C LEU A 59 -2.83 -16.76 3.53
N HIS A 60 -2.22 -17.93 3.36
CA HIS A 60 -2.61 -18.90 2.35
C HIS A 60 -3.96 -19.55 2.62
N VAL A 61 -4.44 -19.54 3.87
CA VAL A 61 -5.81 -19.95 4.20
C VAL A 61 -6.83 -19.01 3.55
N VAL A 62 -6.53 -17.70 3.51
CA VAL A 62 -7.40 -16.66 2.93
C VAL A 62 -7.19 -16.53 1.42
N TRP A 63 -5.93 -16.57 0.97
CA TRP A 63 -5.54 -16.39 -0.43
C TRP A 63 -4.62 -17.53 -0.92
N PRO A 64 -5.19 -18.68 -1.31
CA PRO A 64 -4.43 -19.85 -1.69
C PRO A 64 -3.58 -19.61 -2.95
N GLY A 65 -2.34 -20.11 -2.94
CA GLY A 65 -1.45 -20.11 -4.10
C GLY A 65 -0.94 -18.74 -4.56
N ARG A 66 -1.15 -17.68 -3.78
CA ARG A 66 -0.62 -16.34 -4.07
C ARG A 66 0.83 -16.18 -3.60
N THR A 67 1.63 -15.39 -4.30
CA THR A 67 3.00 -15.13 -3.87
C THR A 67 3.03 -14.22 -2.64
N ARG A 68 4.11 -14.28 -1.86
CA ARG A 68 4.31 -13.40 -0.70
C ARG A 68 4.20 -11.93 -1.06
N GLU A 69 4.77 -11.53 -2.19
CA GLU A 69 4.69 -10.15 -2.69
C GLU A 69 3.24 -9.73 -2.99
N TRP A 70 2.46 -10.65 -3.57
CA TRP A 70 1.04 -10.39 -3.82
C TRP A 70 0.28 -10.23 -2.50
N LEU A 71 0.54 -11.09 -1.52
CA LEU A 71 -0.09 -11.04 -0.21
C LEU A 71 0.26 -9.74 0.52
N ALA A 72 1.53 -9.34 0.50
CA ALA A 72 1.97 -8.06 1.06
C ALA A 72 1.28 -6.88 0.38
N SER A 73 1.19 -6.88 -0.96
CA SER A 73 0.43 -5.86 -1.71
C SER A 73 -1.02 -5.75 -1.28
N ALA A 74 -1.69 -6.90 -1.19
CA ALA A 74 -3.10 -6.95 -0.84
C ALA A 74 -3.34 -6.42 0.58
N LEU A 75 -2.50 -6.81 1.55
CA LEU A 75 -2.62 -6.31 2.92
C LEU A 75 -2.33 -4.82 3.05
N VAL A 76 -1.30 -4.30 2.37
CA VAL A 76 -1.03 -2.85 2.37
C VAL A 76 -2.20 -2.09 1.74
N TRP A 77 -2.76 -2.61 0.64
CA TRP A 77 -3.95 -2.02 0.01
C TRP A 77 -5.17 -1.99 0.95
N THR A 78 -5.46 -3.10 1.65
CA THR A 78 -6.57 -3.15 2.61
C THR A 78 -6.37 -2.19 3.78
N GLN A 79 -5.16 -2.06 4.29
CA GLN A 79 -4.86 -1.09 5.35
C GLN A 79 -4.98 0.36 4.84
N LEU A 80 -4.66 0.60 3.57
CA LEU A 80 -4.79 1.91 2.95
C LEU A 80 -6.28 2.28 2.81
N GLU A 81 -7.12 1.34 2.36
CA GLU A 81 -8.59 1.49 2.35
C GLU A 81 -9.11 1.87 3.75
N GLU A 82 -8.68 1.15 4.80
CA GLU A 82 -9.07 1.43 6.18
C GLU A 82 -8.63 2.82 6.64
N ALA A 83 -7.37 3.21 6.34
CA ALA A 83 -6.83 4.51 6.72
C ALA A 83 -7.57 5.68 6.06
N LEU A 84 -7.86 5.55 4.75
CA LEU A 84 -8.60 6.55 3.98
C LEU A 84 -10.07 6.63 4.38
N ALA A 85 -10.69 5.52 4.76
CA ALA A 85 -12.06 5.52 5.29
C ALA A 85 -12.15 6.12 6.70
N SER A 86 -11.11 5.93 7.52
CA SER A 86 -11.10 6.35 8.93
C SER A 86 -10.65 7.80 9.14
N THR A 87 -9.85 8.35 8.22
CA THR A 87 -9.34 9.72 8.30
C THR A 87 -9.76 10.50 7.07
N PRO A 88 -10.60 11.54 7.20
CA PRO A 88 -10.96 12.39 6.07
C PRO A 88 -9.72 13.14 5.54
N HIS A 89 -9.40 12.95 4.27
CA HIS A 89 -8.35 13.66 3.52
C HIS A 89 -6.96 13.66 4.20
N PRO A 90 -6.36 12.48 4.48
CA PRO A 90 -5.03 12.43 5.03
C PRO A 90 -4.04 12.92 3.97
N GLN A 91 -3.15 13.85 4.33
CA GLN A 91 -2.11 14.29 3.40
C GLN A 91 -0.96 13.28 3.30
N ARG A 92 -0.70 12.57 4.40
CA ARG A 92 0.45 11.69 4.56
C ARG A 92 0.09 10.44 5.36
N LEU A 93 0.52 9.30 4.86
CA LEU A 93 0.43 7.98 5.47
C LEU A 93 1.81 7.34 5.50
N GLU A 94 2.07 6.50 6.49
CA GLU A 94 3.38 5.84 6.68
C GLU A 94 3.19 4.38 7.06
N LEU A 95 4.01 3.47 6.52
CA LEU A 95 4.06 2.08 6.99
C LEU A 95 5.01 1.97 8.18
N THR A 96 4.45 1.92 9.38
CA THR A 96 5.20 1.83 10.65
C THR A 96 4.83 0.53 11.37
N GLU A 97 5.85 -0.26 11.73
CA GLU A 97 5.65 -1.53 12.47
C GLU A 97 4.61 -2.47 11.83
N GLY A 98 4.59 -2.49 10.49
CA GLY A 98 3.65 -3.30 9.71
C GLY A 98 2.22 -2.76 9.63
N ARG A 99 2.00 -1.51 10.06
CA ARG A 99 0.72 -0.82 9.99
C ARG A 99 0.79 0.49 9.21
N ILE A 100 -0.21 0.78 8.39
CA ILE A 100 -0.39 2.10 7.81
C ILE A 100 -0.98 3.02 8.87
N VAL A 101 -0.27 4.11 9.17
CA VAL A 101 -0.68 5.13 10.13
C VAL A 101 -0.70 6.51 9.47
N THR A 102 -1.46 7.44 10.03
CA THR A 102 -1.42 8.84 9.60
C THR A 102 -0.12 9.48 10.04
N GLY A 103 0.64 10.01 9.07
CA GLY A 103 1.85 10.76 9.34
C GLY A 103 1.52 12.13 9.93
N ARG A 104 2.48 12.72 10.67
CA ARG A 104 2.38 14.14 11.00
C ARG A 104 2.56 14.96 9.71
N PRO A 105 1.81 16.07 9.53
CA PRO A 105 1.98 16.97 8.40
C PRO A 105 3.40 17.56 8.34
#